data_AF-A0A087DS42-F1
#
_entry.id   AF-A0A087DS42-F1
#
_cell.length_a   1.000
_cell.length_b   1.000
_cell.length_c   1.000
_cell.angle_alpha   90.00
_cell.angle_beta   90.00
_cell.angle_gamma   90.00
#
_symmetry.space_group_name_H-M   'P 1'
#
loop_
_entity.id
_entity.type
_entity.pdbx_description
1 polymer ?
#
loop_
_entity_poly.entity_id
_entity_poly.type
_entity_poly.pdbx_seq_one_letter_code
_entity_poly.pdbx_strand_id
1 'polypeptide(L)'
;MIIFDPKSAYKHFDEDRLDEDGIRKAMAHPEWIALIDPADPTIPPGTSGNMVALVICLRHPGALDDDLIEVLARPQGRDMLVFHVEHLTDKWRTYWMEWRQGK
;
A
#
# COMPACT_ATOMS: atom_id res chain seq x y z
N MET A 1 -9.86 -9.57 8.70
CA MET A 1 -10.12 -9.80 7.25
C MET A 1 -9.75 -8.54 6.48
N ILE A 2 -9.32 -8.65 5.21
CA ILE A 2 -9.10 -7.48 4.35
C ILE A 2 -10.42 -7.13 3.66
N ILE A 3 -10.82 -5.86 3.72
CA ILE A 3 -12.04 -5.32 3.11
C ILE A 3 -11.59 -4.19 2.18
N PHE A 4 -12.16 -4.11 0.98
CA PHE A 4 -11.85 -3.05 0.02
C PHE A 4 -12.98 -2.01 0.02
N ASP A 5 -12.63 -0.73 0.10
CA ASP A 5 -13.58 0.37 -0.06
C ASP A 5 -14.05 0.43 -1.53
N PRO A 6 -15.35 0.21 -1.82
CA PRO A 6 -15.87 0.16 -3.18
C PRO A 6 -15.82 1.49 -3.93
N LYS A 7 -15.63 2.61 -3.22
CA LYS A 7 -15.58 3.95 -3.84
C LYS A 7 -14.18 4.36 -4.21
N SER A 8 -13.16 3.95 -3.45
CA SER A 8 -11.82 4.49 -3.59
C SER A 8 -10.73 3.46 -3.87
N ALA A 9 -10.87 2.22 -3.40
CA ALA A 9 -9.82 1.21 -3.56
C ALA A 9 -9.63 0.81 -5.02
N TYR A 10 -10.72 0.71 -5.79
CA TYR A 10 -10.71 0.21 -7.17
C TYR A 10 -10.33 1.27 -8.21
N LYS A 11 -10.02 2.49 -7.79
CA LYS A 11 -9.83 3.65 -8.70
C LYS A 11 -8.82 3.38 -9.82
N HIS A 12 -7.77 2.62 -9.52
CA HIS A 12 -6.68 2.33 -10.46
C HIS A 12 -6.64 0.86 -10.92
N PHE A 13 -7.61 0.02 -10.52
CA PHE A 13 -7.53 -1.42 -10.80
C PHE A 13 -7.52 -1.74 -12.30
N ASP A 14 -8.39 -1.09 -13.09
CA ASP A 14 -8.46 -1.35 -14.53
C ASP A 14 -7.19 -0.89 -15.25
N GLU A 15 -6.64 0.27 -14.86
CA GLU A 15 -5.42 0.85 -15.43
C GLU A 15 -4.18 0.00 -15.09
N ASP A 16 -4.05 -0.40 -13.83
CA ASP A 16 -2.90 -1.12 -13.29
C ASP A 16 -3.03 -2.65 -13.41
N ARG A 17 -4.17 -3.12 -13.93
CA ARG A 17 -4.52 -4.54 -14.09
C ARG A 17 -4.42 -5.30 -12.75
N LEU A 18 -5.08 -4.74 -11.73
CA LEU A 18 -5.10 -5.27 -10.37
C LEU A 18 -6.42 -5.99 -10.06
N ASP A 19 -6.35 -6.91 -9.11
CA ASP A 19 -7.52 -7.60 -8.57
C ASP A 19 -7.36 -7.85 -7.06
N GLU A 20 -8.49 -8.06 -6.37
CA GLU A 20 -8.48 -8.22 -4.91
C GLU A 20 -7.69 -9.42 -4.42
N ASP A 21 -7.72 -10.55 -5.14
CA ASP A 21 -7.02 -11.77 -4.72
C ASP A 21 -5.51 -11.57 -4.84
N GLY A 22 -5.06 -10.95 -5.94
CA GLY A 22 -3.69 -10.49 -6.12
C GLY A 22 -3.22 -9.59 -4.98
N ILE A 23 -4.01 -8.56 -4.64
CA ILE A 23 -3.66 -7.61 -3.56
C ILE A 23 -3.63 -8.30 -2.20
N ARG A 24 -4.59 -9.19 -1.89
CA ARG A 24 -4.59 -9.97 -0.64
C ARG A 24 -3.33 -10.83 -0.51
N LYS A 25 -2.91 -11.49 -1.60
CA LYS A 25 -1.69 -12.28 -1.65
C LYS A 25 -0.44 -11.42 -1.51
N ALA A 26 -0.42 -10.26 -2.17
CA ALA A 26 0.68 -9.30 -2.08
C ALA A 26 0.84 -8.78 -0.64
N MET A 27 -0.26 -8.36 0.00
CA MET A 27 -0.24 -7.88 1.39
C MET A 27 0.15 -8.95 2.42
N ALA A 28 0.08 -10.24 2.07
CA ALA A 28 0.58 -11.32 2.94
C ALA A 28 2.11 -11.39 2.98
N HIS A 29 2.78 -10.82 1.97
CA HIS A 29 4.23 -10.77 1.83
C HIS A 29 4.70 -9.36 1.43
N PRO A 30 4.54 -8.37 2.31
CA PRO A 30 4.90 -7.00 1.98
C PRO A 30 6.42 -6.83 1.93
N GLU A 31 6.89 -6.02 0.99
CA GLU A 31 8.28 -5.58 0.90
C GLU A 31 8.58 -4.57 2.02
N TRP A 32 7.60 -3.72 2.35
CA TRP A 32 7.74 -2.69 3.39
C TRP A 32 6.40 -2.28 3.98
N ILE A 33 6.41 -1.89 5.27
CA ILE A 33 5.24 -1.40 5.98
C ILE A 33 5.62 -0.23 6.89
N ALA A 34 4.79 0.81 6.91
CA ALA A 34 4.80 1.82 7.97
C ALA A 34 3.39 2.22 8.41
N LEU A 35 3.31 2.72 9.65
CA LEU A 35 2.12 3.40 10.17
C LEU A 35 2.32 4.91 10.01
N ILE A 36 1.42 5.57 9.29
CA ILE A 36 1.52 7.00 8.94
C ILE A 36 0.28 7.78 9.42
N ASP A 37 0.49 9.05 9.80
CA ASP A 37 -0.58 10.00 10.08
C ASP A 37 -0.84 10.74 8.79
N PRO A 38 -2.04 10.65 8.22
CA PRO A 38 -2.39 11.56 7.14
C PRO A 38 -2.52 13.02 7.60
N ALA A 39 -2.59 13.29 8.91
CA ALA A 39 -2.88 14.61 9.48
C ALA A 39 -1.69 15.34 10.13
N ASP A 40 -0.53 14.71 10.31
CA ASP A 40 0.65 15.35 10.90
C ASP A 40 1.69 15.69 9.81
N PRO A 41 2.05 16.98 9.63
CA PRO A 41 3.00 17.43 8.61
C PRO A 41 4.48 17.25 9.00
N THR A 42 4.81 16.79 10.21
CA THR A 42 6.20 16.70 10.72
C THR A 42 6.58 15.40 11.44
N ILE A 43 5.66 14.62 12.00
CA ILE A 43 5.93 13.31 12.67
C ILE A 43 4.74 12.33 12.49
N PRO A 44 4.92 11.00 12.43
CA PRO A 44 3.81 10.04 12.17
C PRO A 44 2.84 9.89 13.37
N PRO A 45 1.68 9.24 13.21
CA PRO A 45 0.46 9.52 13.96
C PRO A 45 0.58 9.20 15.42
N GLY A 46 0.41 10.23 16.24
CA GLY A 46 0.48 10.18 17.69
C GLY A 46 -0.81 10.62 18.37
N THR A 47 -2.00 10.31 17.85
CA THR A 47 -3.23 10.23 18.67
C THR A 47 -4.27 9.36 17.99
N SER A 48 -5.02 8.60 18.78
CA SER A 48 -5.98 7.59 18.30
C SER A 48 -7.10 8.22 17.47
N GLY A 49 -6.97 8.12 16.15
CA GLY A 49 -8.09 8.35 15.24
C GLY A 49 -7.66 8.76 13.84
N ASN A 50 -6.86 7.93 13.15
CA ASN A 50 -6.72 7.83 11.68
C ASN A 50 -5.37 7.21 11.24
N MET A 51 -4.79 6.29 12.03
CA MET A 51 -3.58 5.59 11.59
C MET A 51 -3.86 4.84 10.28
N VAL A 52 -3.03 5.12 9.27
CA VAL A 52 -3.04 4.42 7.99
C VAL A 52 -1.79 3.54 7.93
N ALA A 53 -1.97 2.27 7.60
CA ALA A 53 -0.88 1.42 7.16
C ALA A 53 -0.59 1.74 5.69
N LEU A 54 0.63 2.22 5.44
CA LEU A 54 1.22 2.26 4.11
C LEU A 54 1.98 0.95 3.91
N VAL A 55 1.57 0.17 2.90
CA VAL A 55 2.11 -1.14 2.61
C VAL A 55 2.61 -1.14 1.17
N ILE A 56 3.90 -1.45 0.98
CA ILE A 56 4.48 -1.65 -0.34
C ILE A 56 4.63 -3.14 -0.57
N CYS A 57 4.09 -3.63 -1.69
CA CYS A 57 4.16 -5.03 -2.07
C CYS A 57 4.63 -5.18 -3.51
N LEU A 58 5.18 -6.33 -3.87
CA LEU A 58 5.22 -6.76 -5.27
C LEU A 58 3.79 -6.91 -5.78
N ARG A 59 3.54 -6.49 -7.03
CA ARG A 59 2.19 -6.50 -7.64
C ARG A 59 1.57 -7.90 -7.65
N HIS A 60 2.37 -8.92 -7.87
CA HIS A 60 1.98 -10.32 -7.73
C HIS A 60 3.19 -11.19 -7.35
N PRO A 61 2.97 -12.42 -6.85
CA PRO A 61 4.06 -13.37 -6.65
C PRO A 61 4.87 -13.58 -7.94
N GLY A 62 6.19 -13.46 -7.85
CA GLY A 62 7.10 -13.60 -9.00
C GLY A 62 7.13 -12.39 -9.94
N ALA A 63 6.55 -11.25 -9.55
CA ALA A 63 6.77 -9.99 -10.25
C ALA A 63 8.26 -9.58 -10.16
N LEU A 64 8.67 -8.69 -11.05
CA LEU A 64 10.02 -8.10 -10.98
C LEU A 64 10.15 -7.29 -9.69
N ASP A 65 11.38 -7.18 -9.17
CA ASP A 65 11.68 -6.50 -7.89
C ASP A 65 11.21 -5.04 -7.81
N ASP A 66 10.87 -4.45 -8.95
CA ASP A 66 10.46 -3.08 -9.13
C ASP A 66 9.02 -2.91 -9.63
N ASP A 67 8.29 -4.02 -9.83
CA ASP A 67 6.87 -4.03 -10.15
C ASP A 67 6.07 -4.02 -8.83
N LEU A 68 5.98 -2.83 -8.24
CA LEU A 68 5.48 -2.60 -6.88
C LEU A 68 4.11 -1.94 -6.89
N ILE A 69 3.28 -2.28 -5.91
CA ILE A 69 2.03 -1.58 -5.61
C ILE A 69 2.12 -0.91 -4.23
N GLU A 70 1.54 0.27 -4.16
CA GLU A 70 1.23 0.95 -2.90
C GLU A 70 -0.18 0.57 -2.47
N VAL A 71 -0.33 0.22 -1.19
CA VAL A 71 -1.63 -0.04 -0.56
C VAL A 71 -1.75 0.81 0.69
N LEU A 72 -2.81 1.61 0.78
CA LEU A 72 -3.20 2.28 2.02
C LEU A 72 -4.39 1.59 2.65
N ALA A 73 -4.23 1.20 3.92
CA ALA A 73 -5.26 0.52 4.68
C ALA A 73 -5.43 1.12 6.09
N ARG A 74 -6.65 1.12 6.62
CA ARG A 74 -6.93 1.52 8.01
C ARG A 74 -7.36 0.31 8.84
N PRO A 75 -6.87 0.15 10.07
CA PRO A 75 -7.43 -0.81 11.00
C PRO A 75 -8.90 -0.48 11.32
N GLN A 76 -9.78 -1.48 11.24
CA GLN A 76 -11.17 -1.43 11.66
C GLN A 76 -11.47 -2.62 12.59
N GLY A 77 -11.14 -2.45 13.88
CA GLY A 77 -11.23 -3.54 14.84
C GLY A 77 -10.28 -4.69 14.50
N ARG A 78 -10.83 -5.85 14.09
CA ARG A 78 -10.05 -7.02 13.65
C ARG A 78 -9.83 -7.06 12.13
N ASP A 79 -10.41 -6.11 11.42
CA ASP A 79 -10.35 -6.01 9.97
C ASP A 79 -9.43 -4.88 9.52
N MET A 80 -9.01 -4.93 8.26
CA MET A 80 -8.24 -3.89 7.59
C MET A 80 -9.05 -3.42 6.39
N LEU A 81 -9.40 -2.12 6.38
CA LEU A 81 -10.07 -1.49 5.26
C LEU A 81 -9.02 -0.89 4.32
N VAL A 82 -8.81 -1.52 3.16
CA VAL A 82 -8.02 -0.99 2.05
C VAL A 82 -8.86 0.05 1.33
N PHE A 83 -8.34 1.27 1.20
CA PHE A 83 -9.06 2.38 0.57
C PHE A 83 -8.28 3.02 -0.58
N HIS A 84 -7.03 2.63 -0.79
CA HIS A 84 -6.22 3.05 -1.93
C HIS A 84 -5.29 1.91 -2.33
N VAL A 85 -5.20 1.67 -3.63
CA VAL A 85 -4.22 0.79 -4.25
C VAL A 85 -3.81 1.42 -5.57
N GLU A 86 -2.51 1.51 -5.81
CA GLU A 86 -1.94 2.06 -7.05
C GLU A 86 -0.61 1.36 -7.38
N HIS A 87 -0.35 1.15 -8.67
CA HIS A 87 0.95 0.69 -9.13
C HIS A 87 1.99 1.83 -9.05
N LEU A 88 3.11 1.53 -8.41
CA LEU A 88 4.22 2.48 -8.29
C LEU A 88 4.96 2.59 -9.62
N THR A 89 4.60 3.61 -10.38
CA THR A 89 5.30 3.97 -11.63
C THR A 89 6.73 4.48 -11.36
N ASP A 90 7.50 4.68 -12.43
CA ASP A 90 8.94 4.99 -12.43
C ASP A 90 9.38 6.10 -11.44
N LYS A 91 8.52 7.09 -11.18
CA LYS A 91 8.83 8.20 -10.27
C LYS A 91 9.00 7.76 -8.82
N TRP A 92 8.14 6.85 -8.35
CA TRP A 92 8.22 6.30 -7.00
C TRP A 92 9.17 5.10 -6.94
N ARG A 93 9.25 4.32 -8.02
CA ARG A 93 10.24 3.24 -8.19
C ARG A 93 11.67 3.73 -7.95
N THR A 94 12.04 4.89 -8.51
CA THR A 94 13.40 5.44 -8.34
C THR A 94 13.70 5.72 -6.87
N TYR A 95 12.80 6.43 -6.19
CA TYR A 95 12.91 6.72 -4.76
C TYR A 95 13.02 5.45 -3.91
N TRP A 96 12.17 4.45 -4.17
CA TRP A 96 12.17 3.19 -3.42
C TRP A 96 13.43 2.35 -3.66
N MET A 97 13.91 2.29 -4.90
CA MET A 97 15.13 1.56 -5.24
C MET A 97 16.38 2.21 -4.64
N GLU A 98 16.45 3.53 -4.59
CA GLU A 98 17.51 4.27 -3.89
C GLU A 98 17.47 3.98 -2.38
N TRP A 99 16.29 4.06 -1.76
CA TRP A 99 16.11 3.76 -0.34
C TRP A 99 16.49 2.31 0.01
N ARG A 100 16.06 1.32 -0.79
CA ARG A 100 16.41 -0.11 -0.59
C ARG A 100 17.92 -0.36 -0.70
N GLN A 101 18.61 0.43 -1.52
CA GLN A 101 20.06 0.37 -1.66
C GLN A 101 20.82 1.16 -0.57
N GLY A 102 20.09 1.82 0.35
CA GLY A 102 20.67 2.66 1.39
C GLY A 102 21.36 3.91 0.85
N LYS A 103 20.92 4.41 -0.31
CA LYS A 103 21.45 5.63 -0.94
C LYS A 103 20.66 6.86 -0.54
#